data_AF-A0A530AL37-F1
#
_entry.id   AF-A0A530AL37-F1
#
_cell.length_a   1.000
_cell.length_b   1.000
_cell.length_c   1.000
_cell.angle_alpha   90.00
_cell.angle_beta   90.00
_cell.angle_gamma   90.00
#
_symmetry.space_group_name_H-M   'P 1'
#
loop_
_entity.id
_entity.type
_entity.pdbx_description
1 polymer ?
#
loop_
_entity_poly.entity_id
_entity_poly.type
_entity_poly.pdbx_seq_one_letter_code
_entity_poly.pdbx_strand_id
1 'polypeptide(L)' 'MSAPLVDIRNVSHRFGQLPALKNVSLAIDPGSYTILLGPSGSGKTTLLSILGGFVTPSEGKVFI' A
#
# COMPACT_ATOMS: atom_id res chain seq x y z
N MET A 1 -22.01 7.33 -4.45
CA MET A 1 -20.85 6.90 -3.63
C MET A 1 -19.71 7.86 -3.93
N SER A 2 -19.00 8.32 -2.90
CA SER A 2 -17.80 9.16 -3.09
C SER A 2 -16.68 8.30 -3.67
N ALA A 3 -15.77 8.89 -4.46
CA ALA A 3 -14.52 8.23 -4.82
C ALA A 3 -13.69 7.96 -3.55
N PRO A 4 -12.91 6.86 -3.50
CA PRO A 4 -12.01 6.59 -2.38
C PRO A 4 -10.97 7.70 -2.27
N LEU A 5 -10.57 8.04 -1.03
CA LEU A 5 -9.49 9.00 -0.76
C LEU A 5 -8.13 8.41 -1.10
N VAL A 6 -7.97 7.11 -0.94
CA VAL A 6 -6.74 6.39 -1.34
C VAL A 6 -7.16 5.15 -2.11
N ASP A 7 -6.55 4.95 -3.28
CA ASP A 7 -6.75 3.76 -4.11
C ASP A 7 -5.39 3.17 -4.52
N ILE A 8 -5.10 1.99 -3.99
CA ILE A 8 -3.90 1.20 -4.27
C ILE A 8 -4.31 0.12 -5.27
N ARG A 9 -3.64 0.07 -6.43
CA ARG A 9 -3.94 -0.90 -7.48
C ARG A 9 -2.72 -1.76 -7.82
N ASN A 10 -2.81 -3.04 -7.47
CA ASN A 10 -1.86 -4.10 -7.81
C ASN A 10 -0.42 -3.76 -7.42
N VAL A 11 -0.22 -3.11 -6.27
CA VAL A 11 1.09 -2.66 -5.84
C VAL A 11 1.94 -3.83 -5.37
N SER A 12 3.12 -3.94 -5.97
CA SER A 12 4.19 -4.81 -5.50
C SER A 12 5.44 -4.00 -5.22
N HIS A 13 6.24 -4.46 -4.26
CA HIS A 13 7.53 -3.85 -3.98
C HIS A 13 8.52 -4.89 -3.47
N ARG A 14 9.78 -4.74 -3.89
CA ARG A 14 10.88 -5.62 -3.49
C ARG A 14 12.11 -4.77 -3.13
N PHE A 15 12.84 -5.22 -2.11
CA PHE A 15 14.16 -4.68 -1.78
C PHE A 15 15.21 -5.63 -2.34
N GLY A 16 15.82 -5.27 -3.47
CA GLY A 16 16.63 -6.21 -4.25
C GLY A 16 15.80 -7.42 -4.67
N GLN A 17 16.19 -8.61 -4.20
CA GLN A 17 15.47 -9.86 -4.50
C GLN A 17 14.40 -10.23 -3.46
N LEU A 18 14.31 -9.50 -2.34
CA LEU A 18 13.37 -9.82 -1.27
C LEU A 18 12.00 -9.14 -1.53
N PRO A 19 10.92 -9.91 -1.80
CA PRO A 19 9.59 -9.32 -1.94
C PRO A 19 9.07 -8.83 -0.59
N ALA A 20 8.70 -7.55 -0.52
CA ALA A 20 8.10 -6.94 0.67
C ALA A 20 6.57 -6.81 0.53
N LEU A 21 6.08 -6.54 -0.68
CA LEU A 21 4.66 -6.52 -1.02
C LEU A 21 4.44 -7.26 -2.34
N LYS A 22 3.34 -8.00 -2.42
CA LYS A 22 2.97 -8.77 -3.61
C LYS A 22 1.51 -8.52 -3.96
N ASN A 23 1.30 -7.80 -5.05
CA ASN A 23 -0.01 -7.56 -5.67
C ASN A 23 -1.08 -7.08 -4.68
N VAL A 24 -0.79 -6.02 -3.92
CA VAL A 24 -1.69 -5.45 -2.93
C VAL A 24 -2.63 -4.45 -3.60
N SER A 25 -3.93 -4.63 -3.39
CA SER A 25 -4.97 -3.68 -3.80
C SER A 25 -5.85 -3.34 -2.60
N LEU A 26 -6.10 -2.04 -2.39
CA LEU A 26 -6.84 -1.51 -1.24
C LEU A 26 -7.45 -0.17 -1.61
N ALA A 27 -8.72 0.04 -1.26
CA ALA A 27 -9.37 1.34 -1.30
C ALA A 27 -9.68 1.81 0.12
N ILE A 28 -9.43 3.08 0.41
CA ILE A 28 -9.73 3.72 1.70
C ILE A 28 -10.72 4.84 1.44
N ASP A 29 -11.89 4.74 2.06
CA ASP A 29 -12.95 5.73 1.90
C ASP A 29 -12.66 7.00 2.72
N PRO A 30 -13.06 8.19 2.23
CA PRO A 30 -12.97 9.43 2.99
C PRO A 30 -13.71 9.33 4.34
N GLY A 31 -13.09 9.85 5.40
CA GLY A 31 -13.69 9.86 6.75
C GLY A 31 -13.67 8.50 7.46
N SER A 32 -13.05 7.48 6.88
CA SER A 32 -12.88 6.17 7.53
C SER A 32 -11.61 6.10 8.39
N TYR A 33 -11.60 5.17 9.34
CA TYR A 33 -10.40 4.81 10.09
C TYR A 33 -10.00 3.37 9.72
N THR A 34 -8.90 3.21 9.01
CA THR A 34 -8.39 1.90 8.56
C THR A 34 -7.23 1.44 9.43
N ILE A 35 -7.29 0.21 9.93
CA ILE A 35 -6.23 -0.41 10.72
C ILE A 35 -5.50 -1.45 9.88
N LEU A 36 -4.18 -1.31 9.73
CA LEU A 36 -3.33 -2.27 9.05
C LEU A 36 -2.68 -3.24 10.05
N LEU A 37 -3.14 -4.49 10.05
CA LEU A 37 -2.67 -5.55 10.96
C LEU A 37 -1.86 -6.61 10.23
N GLY A 38 -1.03 -7.34 10.98
CA GLY A 38 -0.24 -8.46 10.47
C GLY A 38 1.04 -8.71 11.26
N PRO A 39 1.67 -9.89 11.13
CA PRO A 39 2.88 -10.26 11.87
C PRO A 39 4.08 -9.38 11.49
N SER A 40 5.14 -9.39 12.31
CA SER A 40 6.41 -8.72 11.98
C SER A 40 6.94 -9.23 10.63
N GLY A 41 7.46 -8.31 9.81
CA GLY A 41 7.96 -8.64 8.46
C GLY A 41 6.90 -8.75 7.36
N SER A 42 5.61 -8.62 7.66
CA SER A 42 4.53 -8.75 6.65
C SER A 42 4.39 -7.60 5.64
N GLY A 43 5.34 -6.66 5.60
CA GLY A 43 5.32 -5.53 4.66
C GLY A 43 4.51 -4.29 5.08
N LYS A 44 3.96 -4.24 6.30
CA LYS A 44 3.14 -3.10 6.77
C LYS A 44 3.85 -1.75 6.65
N THR A 45 5.06 -1.65 7.19
CA THR A 45 5.86 -0.43 7.12
C THR A 45 6.15 -0.06 5.67
N THR A 46 6.45 -1.04 4.80
CA THR A 46 6.64 -0.80 3.36
C THR A 46 5.39 -0.23 2.70
N LEU A 47 4.20 -0.76 3.01
CA LEU A 47 2.94 -0.24 2.48
C LEU A 47 2.69 1.20 2.94
N LEU A 48 2.91 1.49 4.23
CA LEU A 48 2.76 2.84 4.77
C LEU A 48 3.79 3.82 4.19
N SER A 49 5.03 3.40 3.97
CA SER A 49 6.05 4.22 3.31
C SER A 49 5.70 4.55 1.85
N ILE A 50 5.07 3.60 1.13
CA ILE A 50 4.57 3.85 -0.22
C ILE A 50 3.40 4.84 -0.20
N LEU A 51 2.44 4.66 0.70
CA LEU A 51 1.31 5.59 0.87
C LEU A 51 1.77 7.00 1.26
N GLY A 52 2.81 7.12 2.09
CA GLY A 52 3.42 8.40 2.46
C GLY A 52 4.32 9.01 1.39
N GLY A 53 4.49 8.37 0.23
CA GLY A 53 5.33 8.87 -0.87
C GLY A 53 6.84 8.76 -0.64
N PHE A 54 7.28 8.08 0.42
CA PHE A 54 8.70 7.89 0.74
C PHE A 54 9.36 6.78 -0.08
N VAL A 55 8.56 5.85 -0.57
CA VAL A 55 9.01 4.71 -1.39
C VAL A 55 8.16 4.63 -2.64
N THR A 56 8.79 4.53 -3.81
CA THR A 56 8.08 4.26 -5.06
C THR A 56 7.82 2.75 -5.18
N PRO A 57 6.57 2.32 -5.45
CA PRO A 57 6.29 0.90 -5.65
C PRO A 57 7.06 0.38 -6.89
N SER A 58 7.46 -0.89 -6.87
CA SER A 58 8.16 -1.48 -8.01
C SER A 58 7.21 -1.74 -9.18
N GLU A 59 5.95 -2.05 -8.87
CA GLU A 59 4.87 -2.32 -9.82
C GLU A 59 3.56 -1.78 -9.24
N GLY A 60 2.57 -1.50 -10.08
CA GLY A 60 1.27 -0.98 -9.68
C GLY A 60 1.25 0.55 -9.48
N LYS A 61 0.14 1.08 -8.95
CA LYS A 61 -0.08 2.53 -8.78
C LYS A 61 -0.82 2.85 -7.49
N VAL A 62 -0.57 4.03 -6.95
CA VAL A 62 -1.29 4.63 -5.83
C VAL A 62 -1.91 5.93 -6.30
N PHE A 63 -3.19 6.13 -5.99
CA PHE A 63 -3.95 7.35 -6.24
C PHE A 63 -4.40 7.91 -4.88
N ILE A 64 -4.20 9.21 -4.68
CA ILE A 64 -4.58 9.97 -3.48
C ILE A 64 -5.29 11.24 -3.95
#